data_AF-A0A811L9J7-F1
#
_entry.id   AF-A0A811L9J7-F1
#
_cell.length_a   1.000
_cell.length_b   1.000
_cell.length_c   1.000
_cell.angle_alpha   90.00
_cell.angle_beta   90.00
_cell.angle_gamma   90.00
#
_symmetry.space_group_name_H-M   'P 1'
#
loop_
_entity.id
_entity.type
_entity.pdbx_description
1 polymer ?
#
loop_
_entity_poly.entity_id
_entity_poly.type
_entity_poly.pdbx_seq_one_letter_code
_entity_poly.pdbx_strand_id
1 'polypeptide(L)'
;MLLFVVFLLTVTEWVNGCGSFGGNDDSRIYTNPSLQWQMSPPAAWTYPVSYAQQTGSFFPDQPLTLNDAANKAQGDMQAAVLSALSKSNIPTNNVRVTSGYTPQQISDCIKIASGGTNIPQATEANTPFGYEEQGAITRIAMSTAQVTVQNCAERAFTGVTYKENIIMGSMQIEGITVSGYQLRLIVAELQSVLNFNNKVRFQSEIKYS
;
A
#
# COMPACT_ATOMS: atom_id res chain seq x y z
N MET A 1 2.08 -65.96 -11.65
CA MET A 1 1.30 -64.88 -12.30
C MET A 1 1.18 -63.76 -11.27
N LEU A 2 2.01 -62.71 -11.41
CA LEU A 2 2.05 -61.58 -10.48
C LEU A 2 0.78 -60.74 -10.63
N LEU A 3 0.10 -60.45 -9.52
CA LEU A 3 -1.00 -59.48 -9.48
C LEU A 3 -0.47 -58.17 -8.87
N PHE A 4 -0.27 -57.18 -9.72
CA PHE A 4 0.12 -55.82 -9.36
C PHE A 4 -1.13 -55.05 -8.93
N VAL A 5 -1.29 -54.78 -7.63
CA VAL A 5 -2.38 -53.94 -7.11
C VAL A 5 -1.87 -52.49 -7.09
N VAL A 6 -2.28 -51.70 -8.08
CA VAL A 6 -2.05 -50.25 -8.13
C VAL A 6 -3.09 -49.58 -7.23
N PHE A 7 -2.66 -49.15 -6.04
CA PHE A 7 -3.47 -48.35 -5.14
C PHE A 7 -3.37 -46.88 -5.56
N LEU A 8 -4.36 -46.41 -6.34
CA LEU A 8 -4.51 -45.00 -6.69
C LEU A 8 -4.92 -44.19 -5.45
N LEU A 9 -3.94 -43.51 -4.84
CA LEU A 9 -4.15 -42.45 -3.86
C LEU A 9 -4.75 -41.22 -4.55
N THR A 10 -6.08 -41.09 -4.54
CA THR A 10 -6.75 -39.83 -4.86
C THR A 10 -6.70 -38.92 -3.63
N VAL A 11 -5.72 -38.03 -3.60
CA VAL A 11 -5.70 -36.90 -2.65
C VAL A 11 -6.75 -35.91 -3.11
N THR A 12 -7.95 -35.98 -2.54
CA THR A 12 -8.94 -34.91 -2.66
C THR A 12 -8.48 -33.75 -1.79
N GLU A 13 -7.74 -32.81 -2.36
CA GLU A 13 -7.51 -31.52 -1.72
C GLU A 13 -8.85 -30.78 -1.68
N TRP A 14 -9.34 -30.57 -0.47
CA TRP A 14 -10.40 -29.62 -0.20
C TRP A 14 -9.83 -28.23 -0.45
N VAL A 15 -10.01 -27.73 -1.66
CA VAL A 15 -9.92 -26.31 -1.95
C VAL A 15 -10.97 -25.62 -1.08
N ASN A 16 -10.55 -25.15 0.09
CA ASN A 16 -11.22 -24.08 0.80
C ASN A 16 -11.13 -22.83 -0.08
N GLY A 17 -12.03 -22.75 -1.07
CA GLY A 17 -12.34 -21.50 -1.72
C GLY A 17 -12.81 -20.54 -0.64
N CYS A 18 -12.03 -19.49 -0.41
CA CYS A 18 -12.41 -18.39 0.46
C CYS A 18 -13.80 -17.93 0.04
N GLY A 19 -14.75 -17.95 0.99
CA GLY A 19 -16.16 -17.71 0.73
C GLY A 19 -16.40 -16.35 0.08
N SER A 20 -16.80 -16.42 -1.18
CA SER A 20 -17.35 -15.34 -1.98
C SER A 20 -18.62 -14.73 -1.39
N PHE A 21 -18.57 -13.42 -1.22
CA PHE A 21 -19.59 -12.45 -1.67
C PHE A 21 -20.92 -12.40 -0.91
N GLY A 22 -21.00 -11.42 -0.01
CA GLY A 22 -22.27 -10.81 0.36
C GLY A 22 -22.82 -9.98 -0.81
N GLY A 23 -24.03 -10.30 -1.26
CA GLY A 23 -24.89 -9.41 -2.05
C GLY A 23 -25.10 -9.81 -3.51
N ASN A 24 -26.36 -10.08 -3.87
CA ASN A 24 -26.88 -10.27 -5.24
C ASN A 24 -26.73 -9.01 -6.14
N ASP A 25 -25.53 -8.45 -6.28
CA ASP A 25 -25.27 -7.22 -7.05
C ASP A 25 -24.47 -7.47 -8.35
N ASP A 26 -24.23 -8.73 -8.72
CA ASP A 26 -23.49 -9.09 -9.94
C ASP A 26 -24.15 -8.58 -11.23
N SER A 27 -25.48 -8.45 -11.22
CA SER A 27 -26.27 -7.91 -12.34
C SER A 27 -26.39 -6.39 -12.32
N ARG A 28 -25.97 -5.71 -11.24
CA ARG A 28 -26.03 -4.25 -11.16
C ARG A 28 -25.02 -3.65 -12.13
N ILE A 29 -25.42 -2.60 -12.83
CA ILE A 29 -24.52 -1.84 -13.70
C ILE A 29 -23.95 -0.67 -12.90
N TYR A 30 -22.62 -0.54 -12.95
CA TYR A 30 -21.87 0.56 -12.37
C TYR A 30 -21.32 1.42 -13.50
N THR A 31 -21.60 2.72 -13.44
CA THR A 31 -21.03 3.71 -14.36
C THR A 31 -20.11 4.62 -13.56
N ASN A 32 -18.86 4.71 -13.99
CA ASN A 32 -17.80 5.42 -13.28
C ASN A 32 -17.75 5.07 -11.78
N PRO A 33 -17.34 3.85 -11.42
CA PRO A 33 -17.38 3.40 -10.03
C PRO A 33 -16.39 4.18 -9.15
N SER A 34 -16.81 4.40 -7.90
CA SER A 34 -15.99 4.89 -6.81
C SER A 34 -15.51 3.73 -5.96
N LEU A 35 -14.23 3.71 -5.59
CA LEU A 35 -13.63 2.66 -4.76
C LEU A 35 -13.06 3.27 -3.47
N GLN A 36 -13.21 2.57 -2.35
CA GLN A 36 -12.70 2.98 -1.04
C GLN A 36 -12.17 1.80 -0.24
N TRP A 37 -11.06 1.98 0.47
CA TRP A 37 -10.45 0.94 1.30
C TRP A 37 -9.62 1.53 2.43
N GLN A 38 -9.20 0.67 3.36
CA GLN A 38 -8.21 1.00 4.37
C GLN A 38 -6.87 0.34 4.02
N MET A 39 -5.78 1.08 4.17
CA MET A 39 -4.44 0.59 3.87
C MET A 39 -3.38 1.20 4.80
N SER A 40 -2.24 0.53 4.87
CA SER A 40 -0.97 1.17 5.18
C SER A 40 -0.27 1.54 3.87
N PRO A 41 0.06 2.83 3.65
CA PRO A 41 0.60 3.27 2.37
C PRO A 41 2.04 2.78 2.19
N PRO A 42 2.47 2.55 0.94
CA PRO A 42 3.87 2.31 0.63
C PRO A 42 4.71 3.55 0.92
N ALA A 43 6.00 3.36 1.22
CA ALA A 43 6.95 4.45 1.40
C ALA A 43 6.96 5.40 0.19
N ALA A 44 6.84 4.85 -1.03
CA ALA A 44 6.79 5.60 -2.28
C ALA A 44 5.60 6.58 -2.40
N TRP A 45 4.58 6.44 -1.56
CA TRP A 45 3.39 7.31 -1.53
C TRP A 45 3.43 8.31 -0.37
N THR A 46 4.55 8.41 0.32
CA THR A 46 4.76 9.35 1.42
C THR A 46 5.94 10.24 1.09
N TYR A 47 6.15 11.28 1.89
CA TYR A 47 7.31 12.16 1.74
C TYR A 47 7.91 12.47 3.11
N PRO A 48 9.21 12.70 3.22
CA PRO A 48 9.84 12.95 4.50
C PRO A 48 9.85 14.45 4.83
N VAL A 49 10.47 14.80 5.96
CA VAL A 49 10.79 16.19 6.33
C VAL A 49 11.82 16.79 5.38
N SER A 50 11.85 18.13 5.27
CA SER A 50 12.69 18.83 4.29
C SER A 50 14.19 18.61 4.45
N TYR A 51 14.66 18.29 5.66
CA TYR A 51 16.06 18.00 5.96
C TYR A 51 16.42 16.51 5.83
N ALA A 52 15.53 15.69 5.24
CA ALA A 52 15.71 14.24 5.22
C ALA A 52 16.90 13.77 4.38
N GLN A 53 17.21 14.47 3.29
CA GLN A 53 18.39 14.15 2.48
C GLN A 53 19.68 14.35 3.27
N GLN A 54 19.77 15.43 4.06
CA GLN A 54 20.96 15.73 4.86
C GLN A 54 21.12 14.76 6.04
N THR A 55 20.01 14.23 6.57
CA THR A 55 19.99 13.39 7.77
C THR A 55 19.82 11.90 7.49
N GLY A 56 19.65 11.51 6.23
CA GLY A 56 19.33 10.14 5.84
C GLY A 56 17.98 9.62 6.35
N SER A 57 17.07 10.52 6.77
CA SER A 57 15.78 10.18 7.39
C SER A 57 14.67 9.92 6.35
N PHE A 58 14.98 9.18 5.30
CA PHE A 58 14.04 8.76 4.26
C PHE A 58 14.05 7.24 4.09
N PHE A 59 12.95 6.72 3.57
CA PHE A 59 12.80 5.32 3.18
C PHE A 59 13.25 5.09 1.72
N PRO A 60 13.63 3.86 1.35
CA PRO A 60 13.86 3.51 -0.04
C PRO A 60 12.65 3.86 -0.93
N ASP A 61 12.92 4.35 -2.15
CA ASP A 61 11.91 4.76 -3.14
C ASP A 61 10.95 5.89 -2.69
N GLN A 62 11.20 6.53 -1.55
CA GLN A 62 10.37 7.61 -1.03
C GLN A 62 10.67 8.93 -1.76
N PRO A 63 9.68 9.57 -2.40
CA PRO A 63 9.83 10.91 -2.95
C PRO A 63 10.10 11.95 -1.87
N LEU A 64 10.81 13.02 -2.23
CA LEU A 64 11.24 14.05 -1.28
C LEU A 64 10.23 15.18 -1.10
N THR A 65 9.23 15.26 -1.98
CA THR A 65 8.22 16.31 -1.97
C THR A 65 6.80 15.73 -1.95
N LEU A 66 5.87 16.51 -1.40
CA LEU A 66 4.44 16.18 -1.40
C LEU A 66 3.91 15.92 -2.82
N ASN A 67 4.30 16.77 -3.78
CA ASN A 67 3.80 16.69 -5.16
C ASN A 67 4.30 15.43 -5.87
N ASP A 68 5.56 15.06 -5.67
CA ASP A 68 6.11 13.84 -6.28
C ASP A 68 5.46 12.58 -5.69
N ALA A 69 5.22 12.56 -4.37
CA ALA A 69 4.48 11.48 -3.71
C ALA A 69 3.03 11.38 -4.21
N ALA A 70 2.35 12.51 -4.39
CA ALA A 70 0.99 12.56 -4.94
C ALA A 70 0.95 12.03 -6.39
N ASN A 71 1.89 12.49 -7.23
CA ASN A 71 2.02 12.05 -8.61
C ASN A 71 2.34 10.55 -8.70
N LYS A 72 3.20 10.04 -7.80
CA LYS A 72 3.54 8.62 -7.74
C LYS A 72 2.33 7.78 -7.36
N ALA A 73 1.59 8.17 -6.33
CA ALA A 73 0.38 7.46 -5.91
C ALA A 73 -0.69 7.46 -7.02
N GLN A 74 -0.91 8.61 -7.66
CA GLN A 74 -1.84 8.74 -8.78
C GLN A 74 -1.44 7.86 -9.97
N GLY A 75 -0.16 7.89 -10.37
CA GLY A 75 0.35 7.09 -11.48
C GLY A 75 0.25 5.59 -11.20
N ASP A 76 0.55 5.19 -9.97
CA ASP A 76 0.47 3.80 -9.52
C ASP A 76 -0.97 3.26 -9.54
N MET A 77 -1.91 4.03 -8.99
CA MET A 77 -3.34 3.67 -9.03
C MET A 77 -3.88 3.62 -10.46
N GLN A 78 -3.49 4.57 -11.31
CA GLN A 78 -3.89 4.57 -12.71
C GLN A 78 -3.33 3.36 -13.46
N ALA A 79 -2.04 3.06 -13.30
CA ALA A 79 -1.44 1.88 -13.92
C ALA A 79 -2.10 0.58 -13.44
N ALA A 80 -2.42 0.48 -12.15
CA ALA A 80 -3.08 -0.69 -11.58
C ALA A 80 -4.50 -0.89 -12.14
N VAL A 81 -5.29 0.18 -12.31
CA VAL A 81 -6.61 0.09 -12.97
C VAL A 81 -6.48 -0.31 -14.43
N LEU A 82 -5.58 0.32 -15.18
CA LEU A 82 -5.40 -0.02 -16.59
C LEU A 82 -4.96 -1.48 -16.77
N SER A 83 -4.13 -1.99 -15.86
CA SER A 83 -3.75 -3.41 -15.82
C SER A 83 -4.95 -4.30 -15.54
N ALA A 84 -5.77 -3.96 -14.54
CA ALA A 84 -6.97 -4.72 -14.17
C ALA A 84 -8.04 -4.75 -15.27
N LEU A 85 -8.25 -3.63 -15.96
CA LEU A 85 -9.16 -3.52 -17.10
C LEU A 85 -8.67 -4.35 -18.28
N SER A 86 -7.38 -4.24 -18.61
CA SER A 86 -6.75 -5.02 -19.68
C SER A 86 -6.90 -6.52 -19.46
N LYS A 87 -6.62 -7.01 -18.23
CA LYS A 87 -6.80 -8.41 -17.85
C LYS A 87 -8.25 -8.88 -17.91
N SER A 88 -9.20 -7.96 -17.70
CA SER A 88 -10.64 -8.23 -17.78
C SER A 88 -11.21 -8.08 -19.20
N ASN A 89 -10.37 -7.85 -20.21
CA ASN A 89 -10.77 -7.55 -21.60
C ASN A 89 -11.73 -6.35 -21.72
N ILE A 90 -11.57 -5.35 -20.85
CA ILE A 90 -12.38 -4.12 -20.87
C ILE A 90 -11.57 -3.02 -21.56
N PRO A 91 -12.14 -2.29 -22.54
CA PRO A 91 -11.44 -1.20 -23.21
C PRO A 91 -10.90 -0.16 -22.22
N THR A 92 -9.63 0.19 -22.36
CA THR A 92 -8.96 1.21 -21.55
C THR A 92 -8.99 2.60 -22.17
N ASN A 93 -9.61 2.74 -23.34
CA ASN A 93 -9.68 4.00 -24.07
C ASN A 93 -10.51 5.02 -23.29
N ASN A 94 -9.98 6.24 -23.12
CA ASN A 94 -10.60 7.32 -22.35
C ASN A 94 -10.87 7.01 -20.87
N VAL A 95 -10.24 5.96 -20.33
CA VAL A 95 -10.32 5.69 -18.89
C VAL A 95 -9.42 6.65 -18.14
N ARG A 96 -10.00 7.37 -17.19
CA ARG A 96 -9.27 8.26 -16.28
C ARG A 96 -9.46 7.78 -14.86
N VAL A 97 -8.39 7.83 -14.08
CA VAL A 97 -8.42 7.49 -12.67
C VAL A 97 -8.14 8.77 -11.88
N THR A 98 -8.91 9.02 -10.84
CA THR A 98 -8.65 10.12 -9.91
C THR A 98 -8.44 9.52 -8.52
N SER A 99 -7.24 9.70 -7.97
CA SER A 99 -6.92 9.30 -6.59
C SER A 99 -7.49 10.31 -5.59
N GLY A 100 -8.14 9.82 -4.54
CA GLY A 100 -8.52 10.62 -3.38
C GLY A 100 -7.52 10.51 -2.22
N TYR A 101 -6.38 9.86 -2.43
CA TYR A 101 -5.33 9.72 -1.43
C TYR A 101 -4.50 11.01 -1.29
N THR A 102 -4.27 11.44 -0.04
CA THR A 102 -3.36 12.54 0.30
C THR A 102 -2.08 11.98 0.92
N PRO A 103 -0.90 12.23 0.34
CA PRO A 103 0.36 11.76 0.90
C PRO A 103 0.61 12.26 2.33
N GLN A 104 1.08 11.36 3.19
CA GLN A 104 1.47 11.70 4.56
C GLN A 104 2.94 12.14 4.60
N GLN A 105 3.24 13.15 5.44
CA GLN A 105 4.63 13.45 5.81
C GLN A 105 5.10 12.45 6.85
N ILE A 106 5.93 11.49 6.47
CA ILE A 106 6.51 10.48 7.37
C ILE A 106 7.97 10.29 7.01
N SER A 107 8.85 10.48 7.99
CA SER A 107 10.28 10.30 7.82
C SER A 107 10.73 9.02 8.51
N ASP A 108 11.84 8.45 8.04
CA ASP A 108 12.55 7.45 8.83
C ASP A 108 13.24 8.14 10.03
N CYS A 109 13.79 7.37 10.96
CA CYS A 109 14.67 7.93 11.97
C CYS A 109 15.97 8.49 11.32
N ILE A 110 16.66 9.38 12.02
CA ILE A 110 17.88 10.05 11.53
C ILE A 110 19.05 9.08 11.56
N LYS A 111 19.69 8.90 10.40
CA LYS A 111 20.81 7.95 10.18
C LYS A 111 22.15 8.65 9.95
N ILE A 112 22.14 9.97 9.80
CA ILE A 112 23.33 10.79 9.56
C ILE A 112 23.23 12.03 10.44
N ALA A 113 24.22 12.23 11.31
CA ALA A 113 24.37 13.47 12.07
C ALA A 113 24.92 14.55 11.12
N SER A 114 24.08 15.53 10.77
CA SER A 114 24.44 16.59 9.83
C SER A 114 24.76 17.89 10.56
N GLY A 115 26.01 18.37 10.56
CA GLY A 115 26.45 19.56 11.30
C GLY A 115 25.87 20.93 10.88
N GLY A 116 24.76 20.96 10.14
CA GLY A 116 24.09 22.20 9.73
C GLY A 116 23.29 22.85 10.87
N THR A 117 23.27 24.18 10.91
CA THR A 117 22.46 24.95 11.86
C THR A 117 20.98 24.61 11.69
N ASN A 118 20.29 24.27 12.79
CA ASN A 118 18.88 23.84 12.82
C ASN A 118 18.57 22.49 12.17
N ILE A 119 19.57 21.64 11.93
CA ILE A 119 19.36 20.25 11.52
C ILE A 119 19.55 19.34 12.73
N PRO A 120 18.56 18.52 13.12
CA PRO A 120 18.72 17.59 14.24
C PRO A 120 19.83 16.56 13.94
N GLN A 121 20.65 16.26 14.95
CA GLN A 121 21.74 15.27 14.82
C GLN A 121 21.29 13.82 15.06
N ALA A 122 20.10 13.66 15.61
CA ALA A 122 19.49 12.39 16.00
C ALA A 122 17.98 12.61 16.10
N THR A 123 17.18 11.55 16.03
CA THR A 123 15.73 11.67 16.18
C THR A 123 15.41 12.03 17.63
N GLU A 124 14.86 13.21 17.84
CA GLU A 124 14.58 13.74 19.16
C GLU A 124 13.52 12.93 19.89
N ALA A 125 13.55 12.98 21.22
CA ALA A 125 12.52 12.37 22.05
C ALA A 125 11.13 12.89 21.66
N ASN A 126 10.14 12.01 21.67
CA ASN A 126 8.74 12.27 21.30
C ASN A 126 8.52 12.73 19.85
N THR A 127 9.53 12.61 18.98
CA THR A 127 9.37 12.83 17.54
C THR A 127 8.90 11.54 16.86
N PRO A 128 7.77 11.53 16.13
CA PRO A 128 7.30 10.36 15.42
C PRO A 128 8.18 10.05 14.20
N PHE A 129 8.45 8.78 13.96
CA PHE A 129 9.11 8.29 12.75
C PHE A 129 8.38 7.05 12.21
N GLY A 130 8.46 6.82 10.91
CA GLY A 130 7.83 5.67 10.27
C GLY A 130 8.57 4.37 10.59
N TYR A 131 7.81 3.29 10.65
CA TYR A 131 8.33 1.92 10.69
C TYR A 131 7.86 1.21 9.43
N GLU A 132 8.81 0.88 8.57
CA GLU A 132 8.56 0.24 7.28
C GLU A 132 8.66 -1.28 7.41
N GLU A 133 7.62 -1.99 6.97
CA GLU A 133 7.60 -3.44 6.83
C GLU A 133 7.24 -3.77 5.37
N GLN A 134 8.14 -4.45 4.65
CA GLN A 134 7.92 -4.91 3.27
C GLN A 134 7.56 -3.78 2.28
N GLY A 135 8.08 -2.56 2.45
CA GLY A 135 7.77 -1.43 1.57
C GLY A 135 6.60 -0.55 2.01
N ALA A 136 5.80 -1.02 2.97
CA ALA A 136 4.68 -0.28 3.53
C ALA A 136 5.06 0.35 4.87
N ILE A 137 4.61 1.58 5.11
CA ILE A 137 4.72 2.20 6.44
C ILE A 137 3.53 1.74 7.27
N THR A 138 3.73 0.65 8.01
CA THR A 138 2.66 -0.04 8.74
C THR A 138 2.41 0.54 10.13
N ARG A 139 3.44 1.15 10.72
CA ARG A 139 3.38 1.75 12.05
C ARG A 139 4.13 3.07 12.10
N ILE A 140 3.71 3.93 13.02
CA ILE A 140 4.44 5.12 13.44
C ILE A 140 5.01 4.83 14.83
N ALA A 141 6.33 4.92 14.92
CA ALA A 141 7.08 4.73 16.15
C ALA A 141 7.32 6.08 16.83
N MET A 142 7.28 6.08 18.17
CA MET A 142 7.63 7.23 18.99
C MET A 142 8.40 6.78 20.23
N SER A 143 9.59 7.34 20.42
CA SER A 143 10.46 7.05 21.56
C SER A 143 10.35 8.14 22.62
N THR A 144 10.30 7.79 23.90
CA THR A 144 10.37 8.77 24.99
C THR A 144 11.79 9.31 25.22
N ALA A 145 12.79 8.65 24.65
CA ALA A 145 14.19 9.06 24.67
C ALA A 145 14.68 9.40 23.26
N GLN A 146 15.78 10.15 23.16
CA GLN A 146 16.43 10.41 21.87
C GLN A 146 16.89 9.10 21.23
N VAL A 147 16.56 8.90 19.95
CA VAL A 147 17.05 7.77 19.16
C VAL A 147 18.31 8.21 18.43
N THR A 148 19.45 7.66 18.86
CA THR A 148 20.76 7.97 18.26
C THR A 148 20.83 7.49 16.82
N VAL A 149 21.75 8.07 16.05
CA VAL A 149 22.05 7.63 14.67
C VAL A 149 22.36 6.14 14.60
N GLN A 150 23.15 5.63 15.55
CA GLN A 150 23.51 4.22 15.62
C GLN A 150 22.27 3.34 15.86
N ASN A 151 21.45 3.67 16.86
CA ASN A 151 20.24 2.91 17.18
C ASN A 151 19.25 2.93 16.00
N CYS A 152 19.16 4.04 15.28
CA CYS A 152 18.36 4.13 14.07
C CYS A 152 18.88 3.22 12.95
N ALA A 153 20.19 3.27 12.67
CA ALA A 153 20.82 2.47 11.61
C ALA A 153 20.73 0.96 11.89
N GLU A 154 20.89 0.56 13.16
CA GLU A 154 20.78 -0.82 13.62
C GLU A 154 19.32 -1.27 13.82
N ARG A 155 18.34 -0.37 13.68
CA ARG A 155 16.92 -0.60 14.04
C ARG A 155 16.74 -1.09 15.49
N ALA A 156 17.65 -0.73 16.38
CA ALA A 156 17.68 -1.12 17.78
C ALA A 156 16.98 -0.08 18.67
N PHE A 157 15.65 -0.17 18.74
CA PHE A 157 14.83 0.80 19.47
C PHE A 157 14.50 0.32 20.89
N THR A 158 14.69 1.18 21.90
CA THR A 158 14.30 0.93 23.29
C THR A 158 13.27 1.98 23.75
N GLY A 159 12.27 1.57 24.53
CA GLY A 159 11.24 2.49 25.03
C GLY A 159 10.36 3.13 23.95
N VAL A 160 10.17 2.45 22.82
CA VAL A 160 9.34 2.93 21.69
C VAL A 160 7.92 2.43 21.81
N THR A 161 6.98 3.34 21.60
CA THR A 161 5.57 3.04 21.41
C THR A 161 5.24 3.04 19.92
N TYR A 162 4.38 2.11 19.50
CA TYR A 162 3.96 1.98 18.12
C TYR A 162 2.46 2.26 17.99
N LYS A 163 2.11 3.07 17.00
CA LYS A 163 0.74 3.29 16.56
C LYS A 163 0.58 2.74 15.14
N GLU A 164 -0.49 2.03 14.85
CA GLU A 164 -0.76 1.58 13.49
C GLU A 164 -0.97 2.76 12.55
N ASN A 165 -0.38 2.68 11.35
CA ASN A 165 -0.59 3.65 10.28
C ASN A 165 -1.60 3.08 9.29
N ILE A 166 -2.88 3.23 9.63
CA ILE A 166 -4.00 2.83 8.78
C ILE A 166 -4.71 4.10 8.34
N ILE A 167 -4.85 4.25 7.03
CA ILE A 167 -5.48 5.40 6.39
C ILE A 167 -6.52 4.95 5.39
N MET A 168 -7.40 5.88 5.02
CA MET A 168 -8.38 5.67 3.97
C MET A 168 -7.77 5.97 2.61
N GLY A 169 -7.79 4.98 1.73
CA GLY A 169 -7.56 5.15 0.30
C GLY A 169 -8.89 5.26 -0.42
N SER A 170 -8.94 6.10 -1.45
CA SER A 170 -10.09 6.17 -2.34
C SER A 170 -9.63 6.48 -3.76
N MET A 171 -10.42 6.04 -4.73
CA MET A 171 -10.22 6.40 -6.13
C MET A 171 -11.53 6.36 -6.90
N GLN A 172 -11.57 7.14 -7.96
CA GLN A 172 -12.66 7.18 -8.92
C GLN A 172 -12.15 6.64 -10.26
N ILE A 173 -12.88 5.71 -10.86
CA ILE A 173 -12.61 5.26 -12.23
C ILE A 173 -13.65 5.91 -13.13
N GLU A 174 -13.21 6.74 -14.08
CA GLU A 174 -14.04 7.45 -15.05
C GLU A 174 -13.87 6.81 -16.43
N GLY A 175 -14.93 6.79 -17.24
CA GLY A 175 -14.93 6.29 -18.62
C GLY A 175 -15.28 4.81 -18.76
N ILE A 176 -15.82 4.17 -17.72
CA ILE A 176 -16.24 2.75 -17.77
C ILE A 176 -17.70 2.57 -17.37
N THR A 177 -18.34 1.57 -17.95
CA THR A 177 -19.63 1.03 -17.52
C THR A 177 -19.54 -0.48 -17.52
N VAL A 178 -19.72 -1.09 -16.35
CA VAL A 178 -19.42 -2.51 -16.12
C VAL A 178 -20.51 -3.14 -15.25
N SER A 179 -20.68 -4.45 -15.35
CA SER A 179 -21.53 -5.19 -14.40
C SER A 179 -20.82 -5.36 -13.05
N GLY A 180 -21.58 -5.63 -11.97
CA GLY A 180 -21.02 -5.92 -10.66
C GLY A 180 -20.05 -7.10 -10.67
N TYR A 181 -20.34 -8.12 -11.47
CA TYR A 181 -19.42 -9.24 -11.71
C TYR A 181 -18.07 -8.76 -12.28
N GLN A 182 -18.10 -7.92 -13.32
CA GLN A 182 -16.89 -7.37 -13.93
C GLN A 182 -16.14 -6.43 -12.98
N LEU A 183 -16.86 -5.56 -12.27
CA LEU A 183 -16.27 -4.64 -11.29
C LEU A 183 -15.54 -5.39 -10.19
N ARG A 184 -16.10 -6.49 -9.71
CA ARG A 184 -15.48 -7.35 -8.71
C ARG A 184 -14.19 -8.01 -9.20
N LEU A 185 -14.15 -8.45 -10.46
CA LEU A 185 -12.90 -8.97 -11.05
C LEU A 185 -11.84 -7.87 -11.17
N ILE A 186 -12.24 -6.67 -11.62
CA ILE A 186 -11.35 -5.51 -11.68
C ILE A 186 -10.79 -5.21 -10.28
N VAL A 187 -11.64 -5.17 -9.26
CA VAL A 187 -11.25 -4.86 -7.88
C VAL A 187 -10.30 -5.91 -7.31
N ALA A 188 -10.55 -7.20 -7.53
CA ALA A 188 -9.67 -8.27 -7.08
C ALA A 188 -8.28 -8.16 -7.73
N GLU A 189 -8.23 -7.89 -9.03
CA GLU A 189 -6.98 -7.70 -9.77
C GLU A 189 -6.25 -6.41 -9.35
N LEU A 190 -6.99 -5.32 -9.18
CA LEU A 190 -6.47 -4.04 -8.68
C LEU A 190 -5.80 -4.21 -7.32
N GLN A 191 -6.48 -4.89 -6.38
CA GLN A 191 -5.96 -5.16 -5.05
C GLN A 191 -4.67 -5.99 -5.12
N SER A 192 -4.63 -6.98 -6.01
CA SER A 192 -3.43 -7.80 -6.26
C SER A 192 -2.27 -6.94 -6.77
N VAL A 193 -2.49 -6.15 -7.82
CA VAL A 193 -1.45 -5.29 -8.40
C VAL A 193 -0.92 -4.29 -7.39
N LEU A 194 -1.81 -3.58 -6.69
CA LEU A 194 -1.40 -2.58 -5.69
C LEU A 194 -0.63 -3.21 -4.52
N ASN A 195 -1.01 -4.41 -4.08
CA ASN A 195 -0.31 -5.11 -3.01
C ASN A 195 1.08 -5.57 -3.45
N PHE A 196 1.19 -6.29 -4.56
CA PHE A 196 2.45 -6.93 -4.96
C PHE A 196 3.42 -5.99 -5.68
N ASN A 197 2.92 -5.12 -6.56
CA ASN A 197 3.80 -4.25 -7.36
C ASN A 197 4.08 -2.92 -6.65
N ASN A 198 3.10 -2.42 -5.90
CA ASN A 198 3.16 -1.09 -5.30
C ASN A 198 3.30 -1.13 -3.78
N LYS A 199 3.40 -2.33 -3.19
CA LYS A 199 3.64 -2.54 -1.76
C LYS A 199 2.56 -1.90 -0.87
N VAL A 200 1.33 -1.77 -1.39
CA VAL A 200 0.17 -1.27 -0.62
C VAL A 200 -0.35 -2.37 0.29
N ARG A 201 -0.27 -2.19 1.60
CA ARG A 201 -0.78 -3.20 2.54
C ARG A 201 -2.23 -2.91 2.90
N PHE A 202 -3.15 -3.64 2.29
CA PHE A 202 -4.58 -3.53 2.56
C PHE A 202 -4.93 -4.00 3.98
N GLN A 203 -5.77 -3.22 4.66
CA GLN A 203 -6.34 -3.51 6.00
C GLN A 203 -7.83 -3.84 5.91
N SER A 204 -8.47 -3.43 4.83
CA SER A 204 -9.82 -3.82 4.48
C SER A 204 -9.90 -4.21 3.02
N GLU A 205 -10.95 -4.94 2.68
CA GLU A 205 -11.37 -5.12 1.28
C GLU A 205 -11.74 -3.77 0.66
N ILE A 206 -11.59 -3.69 -0.67
CA ILE A 206 -12.02 -2.53 -1.45
C ILE A 206 -13.54 -2.57 -1.60
N LYS A 207 -14.21 -1.54 -1.07
CA LYS A 207 -15.64 -1.29 -1.25
C LYS A 207 -15.85 -0.44 -2.48
N TYR A 208 -16.97 -0.64 -3.17
CA TYR A 208 -17.30 0.11 -4.37
C TYR A 208 -18.76 0.53 -4.43
N SER A 209 -19.00 1.67 -5.07
CA SER A 209 -20.34 2.24 -5.31
C SER A 209 -20.44 2.95 -6.65
#